data_AF-A0A1M5VAS7-F1
#
_entry.id   AF-A0A1M5VAS7-F1
#
_cell.length_a   1.000
_cell.length_b   1.000
_cell.length_c   1.000
_cell.angle_alpha   90.00
_cell.angle_beta   90.00
_cell.angle_gamma   90.00
#
_symmetry.space_group_name_H-M   'P 1'
#
loop_
_entity.id
_entity.type
_entity.pdbx_description
1 polymer ?
#
loop_
_entity_poly.entity_id
_entity_poly.type
_entity_poly.pdbx_seq_one_letter_code
_entity_poly.pdbx_strand_id
1 'polypeptide(L)'
;MIKRTIKIILSILLVIIILLTTFFAVDFIRAKNNKKPIFYIPSLTKECNDGGTMTYYGLGYKVIDFHRSNGYDEIKFGSWSMDYDDFKDEFGPDN
;
A
#
# COMPACT_ATOMS: atom_id res chain seq x y z
N MET A 1 27.39 -28.13 12.31
CA MET A 1 28.15 -26.86 12.33
C MET A 1 27.73 -26.02 11.12
N ILE A 2 26.99 -24.92 11.32
CA ILE A 2 26.52 -24.08 10.21
C ILE A 2 27.73 -23.40 9.57
N LYS A 3 27.93 -23.61 8.26
CA LYS A 3 29.04 -23.03 7.50
C LYS A 3 28.98 -21.50 7.58
N ARG A 4 30.14 -20.85 7.66
CA ARG A 4 30.27 -19.38 7.80
C ARG A 4 29.45 -18.61 6.77
N THR A 5 29.41 -19.10 5.53
CA THR A 5 28.60 -18.54 4.43
C THR A 5 27.10 -18.56 4.71
N ILE A 6 26.58 -19.64 5.29
CA ILE A 6 25.15 -19.76 5.61
C ILE A 6 24.74 -18.75 6.69
N LYS A 7 25.60 -18.52 7.69
CA LYS A 7 25.35 -17.50 8.73
C LYS A 7 25.24 -16.09 8.12
N ILE A 8 26.10 -15.76 7.15
CA ILE A 8 26.09 -14.46 6.48
C ILE A 8 24.80 -14.30 5.67
N ILE A 9 24.41 -15.31 4.89
CA ILE A 9 23.16 -15.28 4.12
C ILE A 9 21.95 -15.10 5.03
N LEU A 10 21.89 -15.83 6.15
CA LEU A 10 20.80 -15.71 7.12
C LEU A 10 20.75 -14.31 7.75
N SER A 11 21.92 -13.75 8.06
CA SER A 11 22.01 -12.39 8.60
C SER A 11 21.51 -11.33 7.61
N ILE A 12 21.86 -11.46 6.33
CA ILE A 12 21.39 -10.54 5.27
C ILE A 12 19.88 -10.67 5.11
N LEU A 13 19.36 -11.89 5.08
CA LEU A 13 17.92 -12.15 4.97
C LEU A 13 17.14 -11.52 6.13
N LEU A 14 17.65 -11.63 7.36
CA LEU A 14 17.05 -11.03 8.55
C LEU A 14 16.95 -9.50 8.41
N VAL A 15 18.03 -8.85 7.96
CA VAL A 15 18.05 -7.39 7.74
C VAL A 15 17.01 -6.97 6.69
N ILE A 16 16.89 -7.72 5.59
CA ILE A 16 15.88 -7.46 4.56
C ILE A 16 14.46 -7.57 5.13
N ILE A 17 14.18 -8.60 5.94
CA ILE A 17 12.85 -8.78 6.57
C ILE A 17 12.51 -7.60 7.50
N ILE A 18 13.48 -7.14 8.30
CA ILE A 18 13.29 -5.99 9.19
C ILE A 18 12.99 -4.73 8.36
N LEU A 19 13.73 -4.51 7.27
CA LEU A 19 13.51 -3.36 6.40
C LEU A 19 12.12 -3.39 5.74
N LEU A 20 11.71 -4.54 5.18
CA LEU A 20 10.38 -4.70 4.58
C LEU A 20 9.25 -4.49 5.58
N THR A 21 9.38 -5.03 6.80
CA THR A 21 8.37 -4.84 7.85
C THR A 21 8.29 -3.39 8.32
N THR A 22 9.41 -2.66 8.40
CA THR A 22 9.37 -1.23 8.73
C THR A 22 8.67 -0.39 7.66
N PHE A 23 8.91 -0.65 6.36
CA PHE A 23 8.23 0.06 5.28
C PHE A 23 6.73 -0.18 5.30
N PHE A 24 6.33 -1.45 5.44
CA PHE A 24 4.92 -1.83 5.58
C PHE A 24 4.28 -1.14 6.79
N ALA A 25 4.91 -1.19 7.96
CA ALA A 25 4.35 -0.61 9.18
C ALA A 25 4.16 0.91 9.10
N VAL A 26 5.15 1.63 8.55
CA VAL A 26 5.06 3.08 8.37
C VAL A 26 3.90 3.43 7.44
N ASP A 27 3.81 2.78 6.29
CA ASP A 27 2.74 3.07 5.32
C ASP A 27 1.36 2.63 5.82
N PHE A 28 1.28 1.52 6.56
CA PHE A 28 0.03 1.08 7.20
C PHE A 28 -0.47 2.09 8.24
N ILE A 29 0.42 2.59 9.10
CA ILE A 29 0.06 3.63 10.09
C ILE A 29 -0.37 4.91 9.37
N ARG A 30 0.29 5.29 8.27
CA ARG A 30 -0.09 6.46 7.50
C ARG A 30 -1.45 6.31 6.83
N ALA A 31 -1.72 5.17 6.19
CA ALA A 31 -3.02 4.87 5.59
C ALA A 31 -4.15 4.94 6.63
N LYS A 32 -3.95 4.37 7.82
CA LYS A 32 -4.90 4.48 8.95
C LYS A 32 -5.15 5.92 9.41
N ASN A 33 -4.21 6.83 9.16
CA ASN A 33 -4.34 8.24 9.48
C ASN A 33 -4.75 9.09 8.27
N ASN A 34 -5.33 8.48 7.22
CA ASN A 34 -5.69 9.13 5.96
C ASN A 34 -4.55 9.96 5.36
N LYS A 35 -3.34 9.39 5.36
CA LYS A 35 -2.16 9.99 4.73
C LYS A 35 -1.61 9.05 3.67
N LYS A 36 -1.22 9.65 2.54
CA LYS A 36 -0.54 8.92 1.46
C LYS A 36 0.66 8.10 1.96
N PRO A 37 0.89 6.90 1.41
CA PRO A 37 2.08 6.10 1.70
C PRO A 37 3.36 6.84 1.29
N ILE A 38 4.48 6.53 1.95
CA ILE A 38 5.82 7.04 1.60
C ILE A 38 6.55 6.01 0.74
N PHE A 39 6.45 4.72 1.08
CA PHE A 39 7.25 3.65 0.48
C PHE A 39 6.50 2.91 -0.63
N TYR A 40 5.84 3.68 -1.51
CA TYR A 40 5.22 3.14 -2.72
C TYR A 40 6.17 3.21 -3.93
N ILE A 41 5.90 2.38 -4.93
CA ILE A 41 6.62 2.29 -6.20
C ILE A 41 5.97 3.28 -7.18
N PRO A 42 6.62 4.41 -7.53
CA PRO A 42 5.98 5.47 -8.32
C PRO A 42 5.52 5.00 -9.70
N SER A 43 6.29 4.12 -10.36
CA SER A 43 5.98 3.61 -11.69
C SER A 43 4.71 2.74 -11.77
N LEU A 44 4.21 2.24 -10.63
CA LEU A 44 2.98 1.45 -10.55
C LEU A 44 1.78 2.29 -10.12
N THR A 45 1.98 3.57 -9.82
CA THR A 45 0.90 4.46 -9.37
C THR A 45 -0.09 4.67 -10.51
N LYS A 46 -1.39 4.58 -10.21
CA LYS A 46 -2.46 4.78 -11.18
C LYS A 46 -3.47 5.78 -10.65
N GLU A 47 -3.86 6.71 -11.50
CA GLU A 47 -4.99 7.59 -11.27
C GLU A 47 -6.27 6.87 -11.73
N CYS A 48 -7.32 6.91 -10.93
CA CYS A 48 -8.63 6.40 -11.30
C CYS A 48 -9.42 7.50 -12.02
N ASN A 49 -10.31 7.10 -12.94
CA ASN A 49 -11.09 8.04 -13.77
C ASN A 49 -12.27 8.72 -13.03
N ASP A 50 -12.24 8.77 -11.70
CA ASP A 50 -13.30 9.30 -10.84
C ASP A 50 -13.03 10.72 -10.32
N GLY A 51 -11.95 11.36 -10.82
CA GLY A 51 -11.66 12.78 -10.60
C GLY A 51 -10.70 13.09 -9.46
N GLY A 52 -10.11 12.09 -8.81
CA GLY A 52 -9.09 12.32 -7.79
C GLY A 52 -8.52 11.10 -7.08
N THR A 53 -9.10 9.90 -7.26
CA THR A 53 -8.63 8.70 -6.56
C THR A 53 -7.29 8.23 -7.11
N MET A 54 -6.37 7.92 -6.20
CA MET A 54 -5.02 7.47 -6.50
C MET A 54 -4.75 6.08 -5.94
N THR A 55 -4.16 5.22 -6.76
CA THR A 55 -3.73 3.90 -6.36
C THR A 55 -2.21 3.83 -6.24
N TYR A 56 -1.73 3.44 -5.06
CA TYR A 56 -0.31 3.27 -4.74
C TYR A 56 0.03 1.79 -4.50
N TYR A 57 1.15 1.32 -5.04
CA TYR A 57 1.64 -0.05 -4.82
C TYR A 57 2.91 -0.01 -3.98
N GLY A 58 2.87 -0.60 -2.79
CA GLY A 58 4.04 -0.85 -1.97
C GLY A 58 4.60 -2.26 -2.16
N LEU A 59 5.64 -2.60 -1.40
CA LEU A 59 6.25 -3.93 -1.43
C LEU A 59 5.34 -4.95 -0.74
N GLY A 60 4.45 -5.57 -1.51
CA GLY A 60 3.51 -6.60 -1.05
C GLY A 60 2.14 -6.10 -0.57
N TYR A 61 1.86 -4.80 -0.74
CA TYR A 61 0.56 -4.18 -0.40
C TYR A 61 0.16 -3.12 -1.42
N LYS A 62 -1.12 -2.76 -1.41
CA LYS A 62 -1.74 -1.73 -2.24
C LYS A 62 -2.50 -0.77 -1.34
N VAL A 63 -2.47 0.52 -1.68
CA VAL A 63 -3.23 1.57 -1.00
C VAL A 63 -4.06 2.28 -2.06
N ILE A 64 -5.35 2.46 -1.82
CA ILE A 64 -6.24 3.26 -2.66
C ILE A 64 -6.66 4.46 -1.82
N ASP A 65 -6.27 5.64 -2.27
CA ASP A 65 -6.60 6.93 -1.66
C ASP A 65 -7.77 7.51 -2.44
N PHE A 66 -8.98 7.29 -1.93
CA PHE A 66 -10.19 7.75 -2.58
C PHE A 66 -10.35 9.24 -2.34
N HIS A 67 -10.46 9.99 -3.42
CA HIS A 67 -10.72 11.42 -3.35
C HIS A 67 -11.75 11.77 -4.42
N ARG A 68 -13.02 11.48 -4.13
CA ARG A 68 -14.13 11.67 -5.06
C ARG A 68 -14.77 13.05 -4.92
N SER A 69 -15.30 13.54 -6.03
CA SER A 69 -16.06 14.78 -6.11
C SER A 69 -17.35 14.80 -5.28
N ASN A 70 -17.90 13.62 -4.95
CA ASN A 70 -19.09 13.47 -4.10
C ASN A 70 -18.79 13.62 -2.59
N GLY A 71 -17.55 13.91 -2.21
CA GLY A 71 -17.13 14.11 -0.82
C GLY A 71 -16.67 12.85 -0.09
N TYR A 72 -16.59 11.70 -0.77
CA TYR A 72 -15.96 10.50 -0.23
C TYR A 72 -14.44 10.65 -0.26
N ASP A 73 -13.84 10.72 0.93
CA ASP A 73 -12.40 10.88 1.16
C ASP A 73 -11.95 9.86 2.23
N GLU A 74 -11.44 8.71 1.77
CA GLU A 74 -10.94 7.63 2.62
C GLU A 74 -9.76 6.90 1.98
N ILE A 75 -8.85 6.42 2.82
CA ILE A 75 -7.76 5.56 2.37
C ILE A 75 -8.02 4.10 2.73
N LYS A 76 -8.05 3.23 1.72
CA LYS A 76 -8.10 1.76 1.89
C LYS A 76 -6.71 1.16 1.72
N PHE A 77 -6.35 0.24 2.61
CA PHE A 77 -5.08 -0.49 2.59
C PHE A 77 -5.35 -1.99 2.46
N GLY A 78 -4.67 -2.66 1.53
CA GLY A 78 -4.89 -4.09 1.29
C GLY A 78 -3.76 -4.76 0.52
N SER A 79 -4.03 -5.95 -0.01
CA SER A 79 -3.10 -6.71 -0.83
C SER A 79 -3.05 -6.16 -2.27
N TRP A 80 -2.09 -6.61 -3.07
CA TRP A 80 -2.03 -6.24 -4.50
C TRP A 80 -3.28 -6.59 -5.30
N SER A 81 -4.02 -7.61 -4.87
CA SER A 81 -5.25 -8.07 -5.52
C SER A 81 -6.48 -7.26 -5.14
N MET A 82 -6.39 -6.37 -4.14
CA MET A 82 -7.48 -5.47 -3.76
C MET A 82 -7.85 -4.60 -4.97
N ASP A 83 -9.12 -4.59 -5.36
CA ASP A 83 -9.59 -3.78 -6.48
C ASP A 83 -10.31 -2.52 -5.99
N TYR A 84 -10.43 -1.54 -6.88
CA TYR A 84 -11.23 -0.35 -6.64
C TYR A 84 -12.72 -0.70 -6.58
N ASP A 85 -13.17 -1.61 -7.45
CA ASP A 85 -14.57 -2.01 -7.57
C ASP A 85 -15.10 -2.77 -6.35
N ASP A 86 -14.21 -3.32 -5.51
CA ASP A 86 -14.56 -3.97 -4.24
C ASP A 86 -15.27 -3.02 -3.27
N PHE A 87 -15.09 -1.70 -3.45
CA PHE A 87 -15.60 -0.64 -2.57
C PHE A 87 -16.73 0.18 -3.20
N LYS A 88 -17.18 -0.14 -4.41
CA LYS A 88 -18.19 0.63 -5.16
C LYS A 88 -19.49 0.91 -4.38
N ASP A 89 -19.87 0.00 -3.49
CA ASP A 89 -21.08 0.10 -2.68
C ASP A 89 -20.92 1.10 -1.52
N GLU A 90 -19.69 1.48 -1.13
CA GLU A 90 -19.42 2.41 -0.03
C GLU A 90 -19.64 3.87 -0.39
N PHE A 91 -19.49 4.23 -1.67
CA PHE A 91 -19.61 5.61 -2.15
C PHE A 91 -20.88 5.87 -2.98
N GLY A 92 -21.73 4.84 -3.14
CA GLY A 92 -23.00 4.90 -3.84
C GLY A 92 -22.89 5.17 -5.36
N PRO A 93 -23.99 4.95 -6.11
CA PRO A 93 -24.10 5.48 -7.47
C PRO A 93 -24.18 7.01 -7.38
N ASP A 94 -23.41 7.67 -8.24
CA ASP A 94 -23.34 9.12 -8.47
C ASP A 94 -24.58 9.89 -7.98
N ASN A 95 -24.43 10.68 -6.91
CA ASN A 95 -25.36 11.76 -6.56
C ASN A 95 -25.15 12.94 -7.51
#